data_AF-A0A133V6S6-F1
#
_entry.id   AF-A0A133V6S6-F1
#
_cell.length_a   1.000
_cell.length_b   1.000
_cell.length_c   1.000
_cell.angle_alpha   90.00
_cell.angle_beta   90.00
_cell.angle_gamma   90.00
#
_symmetry.space_group_name_H-M   'P 1'
#
loop_
_entity.id
_entity.type
_entity.pdbx_description
1 polymer ?
#
loop_
_entity_poly.entity_id
_entity_poly.type
_entity_poly.pdbx_seq_one_letter_code
_entity_poly.pdbx_strand_id
1 'polypeptide(L)'
;MVTTISVSEDTRKELTRLKTDLGSRSFDALLKEMLAEMRNRRLEEISKRFRESLKEKGLTLDDIQKEARRIRGEIYEEEFK
;
A
#
# COMPACT_ATOMS: atom_id res chain seq x y z
N MET A 1 16.53 18.36 1.52
CA MET A 1 15.73 19.53 1.09
C MET A 1 14.68 19.82 2.14
N VAL A 2 14.40 21.09 2.39
CA VAL A 2 13.29 21.50 3.27
C VAL A 2 12.10 21.81 2.36
N THR A 3 10.95 21.19 2.66
CA THR A 3 9.70 21.44 1.94
C THR A 3 8.72 22.07 2.90
N THR A 4 8.12 23.19 2.50
CA THR A 4 7.08 23.87 3.27
C THR A 4 5.71 23.42 2.80
N ILE A 5 4.84 23.09 3.73
CA ILE A 5 3.44 22.73 3.46
C ILE A 5 2.57 23.68 4.29
N SER A 6 1.63 24.34 3.62
CA SER A 6 0.62 25.17 4.28
C SER A 6 -0.57 24.32 4.71
N VAL A 7 -0.99 24.45 5.95
CA VAL A 7 -2.16 23.77 6.53
C VAL A 7 -2.99 24.76 7.34
N SER A 8 -4.25 24.43 7.60
CA SER A 8 -5.08 25.25 8.50
C SER A 8 -4.55 25.20 9.93
N GLU A 9 -4.96 26.17 10.76
CA GLU A 9 -4.56 26.21 12.16
C GLU A 9 -5.05 24.98 12.94
N ASP A 10 -6.27 24.52 12.63
CA ASP A 10 -6.87 23.36 13.27
C ASP A 10 -6.12 22.07 12.93
N THR A 11 -5.81 21.86 11.64
CA THR A 11 -4.98 20.72 11.22
C THR A 11 -3.60 20.75 11.88
N ARG A 12 -2.99 21.93 12.04
CA ARG A 12 -1.70 22.06 12.76
C ARG A 12 -1.83 21.62 14.22
N LYS A 13 -2.92 21.99 14.90
CA LYS A 13 -3.19 21.58 16.30
C LYS A 13 -3.33 20.06 16.40
N GLU A 14 -4.09 19.45 15.50
CA GLU A 14 -4.27 17.99 15.46
C GLU A 14 -2.96 17.25 15.18
N LEU A 15 -2.18 17.69 14.19
CA LEU A 15 -0.87 17.10 13.90
C LEU A 15 0.08 17.19 15.10
N THR A 16 0.03 18.29 15.85
CA THR A 16 0.86 18.47 17.05
C THR A 16 0.46 17.50 18.16
N ARG A 17 -0.85 17.30 18.36
CA ARG A 17 -1.37 16.31 19.31
C ARG A 17 -0.95 14.90 18.89
N LEU A 18 -1.23 14.51 17.65
CA LEU A 18 -0.87 13.19 17.11
C LEU A 18 0.64 12.89 17.21
N LYS A 19 1.48 13.88 16.89
CA LYS A 19 2.94 13.76 17.06
C LYS A 19 3.32 13.41 18.51
N THR A 20 2.64 14.01 19.47
CA THR A 20 2.88 13.79 20.90
C THR A 20 2.37 12.42 21.33
N ASP A 21 1.15 12.07 20.94
CA ASP A 21 0.50 10.80 21.31
C ASP A 21 1.25 9.58 20.77
N LEU A 22 1.78 9.69 19.55
CA LEU A 22 2.54 8.62 18.90
C LEU A 22 4.05 8.69 19.20
N GLY A 23 4.52 9.72 19.92
CA GLY A 23 5.93 9.91 20.26
C GLY A 23 6.84 10.17 19.04
N SER A 24 6.29 10.63 17.92
CA SER A 24 7.05 10.87 16.70
C SER A 24 8.03 12.05 16.89
N ARG A 25 9.29 11.87 16.49
CA ARG A 25 10.37 12.85 16.74
C ARG A 25 10.17 14.19 16.00
N SER A 26 9.57 14.14 14.82
CA SER A 26 9.32 15.31 13.96
C SER A 26 8.00 15.16 13.20
N PHE A 27 7.49 16.25 12.63
CA PHE A 27 6.34 16.18 11.73
C PHE A 27 6.66 15.35 10.48
N ASP A 28 7.88 15.38 9.98
CA ASP A 28 8.30 14.55 8.83
C ASP A 28 8.23 13.05 9.17
N ALA A 29 8.65 12.66 10.38
CA ALA A 29 8.53 11.28 10.85
C ALA A 29 7.06 10.85 10.95
N LEU A 30 6.23 11.68 11.59
CA LEU A 30 4.78 11.44 11.69
C LEU A 30 4.14 11.28 10.32
N LEU A 31 4.42 12.20 9.38
CA LEU A 31 3.85 12.15 8.03
C LEU A 31 4.28 10.89 7.27
N LYS A 32 5.53 10.44 7.43
CA LYS A 32 6.00 9.18 6.83
C LYS A 32 5.29 7.96 7.39
N GLU A 33 5.07 7.92 8.71
CA GLU A 33 4.29 6.87 9.37
C GLU A 33 2.84 6.85 8.86
N MET A 34 2.20 8.03 8.79
CA MET A 34 0.84 8.17 8.25
C MET A 34 0.75 7.72 6.78
N LEU A 35 1.72 8.09 5.94
CA LEU A 35 1.75 7.68 4.53
C LEU A 35 1.92 6.16 4.39
N ALA A 36 2.76 5.53 5.22
CA ALA A 36 2.91 4.09 5.23
C ALA A 36 1.59 3.40 5.63
N GLU A 37 0.95 3.88 6.68
CA GLU A 37 -0.35 3.36 7.15
C GLU A 37 -1.44 3.49 6.08
N MET A 38 -1.55 4.65 5.42
CA MET A 38 -2.50 4.83 4.31
C MET A 38 -2.25 3.86 3.15
N ARG A 39 -0.98 3.61 2.81
CA ARG A 39 -0.63 2.64 1.76
C ARG A 39 -1.02 1.22 2.17
N ASN A 40 -0.77 0.84 3.43
CA ASN A 40 -1.12 -0.48 3.95
C ASN A 40 -2.64 -0.69 3.92
N ARG A 41 -3.43 0.26 4.42
CA ARG A 41 -4.90 0.19 4.37
C ARG A 41 -5.43 0.03 2.95
N ARG A 42 -4.87 0.78 2.00
CA ARG A 42 -5.25 0.66 0.59
C ARG A 42 -4.90 -0.72 0.02
N LEU A 43 -3.74 -1.27 0.37
CA LEU A 43 -3.35 -2.62 -0.04
C LEU A 43 -4.25 -3.69 0.57
N GLU A 44 -4.64 -3.55 1.84
CA GLU A 44 -5.60 -4.45 2.48
C GLU A 44 -6.96 -4.43 1.80
N GLU A 45 -7.47 -3.24 1.47
CA GLU A 45 -8.74 -3.08 0.75
C GLU A 45 -8.68 -3.74 -0.63
N ILE A 46 -7.61 -3.49 -1.39
CA ILE A 46 -7.39 -4.12 -2.69
C ILE A 46 -7.30 -5.64 -2.54
N SER A 47 -6.55 -6.12 -1.55
CA SER A 47 -6.37 -7.55 -1.29
C SER A 47 -7.69 -8.22 -0.94
N LYS A 48 -8.54 -7.55 -0.15
CA LYS A 48 -9.87 -8.03 0.20
C LYS A 48 -10.74 -8.16 -1.05
N ARG A 49 -10.86 -7.07 -1.83
CA ARG A 49 -11.64 -7.06 -3.08
C ARG A 49 -11.13 -8.10 -4.08
N PHE A 50 -9.82 -8.27 -4.18
CA PHE A 50 -9.21 -9.28 -5.04
C PHE A 50 -9.63 -10.68 -4.61
N ARG A 51 -9.49 -11.04 -3.34
CA ARG A 51 -9.90 -12.36 -2.83
C ARG A 51 -11.40 -12.61 -3.01
N GLU A 52 -12.24 -11.59 -2.81
CA GLU A 52 -13.69 -11.67 -3.09
C GLU A 52 -13.93 -11.98 -4.57
N SER A 53 -13.25 -11.27 -5.49
CA SER A 53 -13.36 -11.52 -6.93
C SER A 53 -12.89 -12.91 -7.36
N LEU A 54 -11.89 -13.48 -6.66
CA LEU A 54 -11.45 -14.86 -6.92
C LEU A 54 -12.51 -15.87 -6.50
N LYS A 55 -13.08 -15.66 -5.31
CA LYS A 55 -14.14 -16.51 -4.78
C LYS A 55 -15.37 -16.51 -5.69
N GLU A 56 -15.77 -15.35 -6.20
CA GLU A 56 -16.88 -15.22 -7.18
C GLU A 56 -16.61 -15.99 -8.47
N LYS A 57 -15.35 -16.05 -8.90
CA LYS A 57 -14.91 -16.79 -10.08
C LYS A 57 -14.61 -18.27 -9.81
N GLY A 58 -14.77 -18.74 -8.57
CA GLY A 58 -14.40 -20.10 -8.17
C GLY A 58 -12.90 -20.39 -8.26
N LEU A 59 -12.06 -19.35 -8.26
CA LEU A 59 -10.60 -19.45 -8.38
C LEU A 59 -9.93 -19.37 -7.01
N THR A 60 -8.79 -20.04 -6.88
CA THR A 60 -7.91 -19.94 -5.73
C THR A 60 -6.66 -19.12 -6.04
N LEU A 61 -5.92 -18.71 -5.01
CA LEU A 61 -4.62 -18.07 -5.19
C LEU A 61 -3.61 -19.00 -5.87
N ASP A 62 -3.69 -20.30 -5.60
CA ASP A 62 -2.83 -21.31 -6.21
C ASP A 62 -3.04 -21.41 -7.72
N ASP A 63 -4.29 -21.29 -8.17
CA ASP A 63 -4.62 -21.30 -9.61
C ASP A 63 -3.94 -20.12 -10.32
N ILE A 64 -4.00 -18.93 -9.71
CA ILE A 64 -3.33 -17.73 -10.24
C ILE A 64 -1.81 -17.89 -10.23
N GLN A 65 -1.23 -18.45 -9.16
CA GLN A 65 0.23 -18.62 -9.09
C GLN A 65 0.76 -19.66 -10.07
N LYS A 66 -0.01 -20.72 -10.34
CA LYS A 66 0.34 -21.72 -11.38
C LYS A 66 0.32 -21.06 -12.75
N GLU A 67 -0.73 -20.33 -13.05
CA GLU A 67 -0.89 -19.65 -14.34
C GLU A 67 0.19 -18.58 -14.57
N ALA A 68 0.49 -17.77 -13.56
CA ALA A 68 1.56 -16.77 -13.63
C ALA A 68 2.97 -17.39 -13.81
N ARG A 69 3.19 -18.63 -13.36
CA ARG A 69 4.44 -19.36 -13.64
C ARG A 69 4.48 -19.85 -15.08
N ARG A 70 3.35 -20.38 -15.60
CA ARG A 70 3.23 -20.80 -17.00
C ARG A 70 3.51 -19.65 -17.96
N ILE A 71 2.82 -18.51 -17.80
CA ILE A 71 2.99 -17.31 -18.64
C ILE A 71 4.44 -16.81 -18.61
N ARG A 72 5.08 -16.77 -17.42
CA ARG A 72 6.50 -16.37 -17.35
C ARG A 72 7.40 -17.33 -18.12
N GLY A 73 7.18 -18.64 -18.00
CA GLY A 73 7.91 -19.64 -18.78
C GLY A 73 7.77 -19.42 -20.29
N GLU A 74 6.56 -19.14 -20.76
CA GLU A 74 6.28 -18.86 -22.17
C GLU A 74 7.01 -17.60 -22.68
N ILE A 75 6.98 -16.50 -21.92
CA ILE A 75 7.72 -15.27 -22.27
C ILE A 75 9.23 -15.53 -22.33
N TYR A 76 9.79 -16.24 -21.34
CA TYR A 76 11.21 -16.59 -21.33
C TYR A 76 11.61 -17.46 -22.53
N GLU A 77 10.73 -18.38 -22.97
CA GLU A 77 10.98 -19.18 -24.16
C GLU A 77 10.89 -18.38 -25.47
N GLU A 78 9.99 -17.40 -25.55
CA GLU A 78 9.85 -16.52 -26.73
C GLU A 78 10.99 -15.49 -26.86
N GLU A 79 11.53 -14.97 -25.76
CA GLU A 79 12.58 -13.95 -25.78
C GLU A 79 14.01 -14.51 -25.93
N PHE A 80 14.22 -15.79 -25.60
CA PHE A 80 15.56 -16.39 -25.50
C PHE A 80 15.76 -17.67 -26.33
N LYS A 81 14.85 -17.98 -27.26
CA LYS A 81 15.08 -18.91 -28.38
C LYS A 81 15.21 -18.13 -29.69
#